data_AF-A0A2T9J7B7-F1
#
_entry.id   AF-A0A2T9J7B7-F1
#
_cell.length_a   1.000
_cell.length_b   1.000
_cell.length_c   1.000
_cell.angle_alpha   90.00
_cell.angle_beta   90.00
_cell.angle_gamma   90.00
#
_symmetry.space_group_name_H-M   'P 1'
#
loop_
_entity.id
_entity.type
_entity.pdbx_description
1 polymer ?
#
loop_
_entity_poly.entity_id
_entity_poly.type
_entity_poly.pdbx_seq_one_letter_code
_entity_poly.pdbx_strand_id
1 'polypeptide(L)'
;MTLKTEIETLPAGDRVLRRGKGVLKVLVTLLAVFAFAAWIALGVALYAGSGRELRLTAALAAAVSTEVLFWSVAALLGVSVLEARKAIWRRITGFLAR
;
A
#
# COMPACT_ATOMS: atom_id res chain seq x y z
N MET A 1 -6.67 -12.12 -23.68
CA MET A 1 -8.08 -12.07 -23.21
C MET A 1 -8.31 -13.11 -22.11
N THR A 2 -7.45 -13.15 -21.08
CA THR A 2 -7.31 -14.32 -20.18
C THR A 2 -7.32 -13.99 -18.69
N LEU A 3 -7.10 -12.72 -18.30
CA LEU A 3 -7.11 -12.31 -16.88
C LEU A 3 -8.53 -12.11 -16.32
N LYS A 4 -9.48 -11.75 -17.17
CA LYS A 4 -10.86 -11.44 -16.74
C LYS A 4 -11.65 -12.71 -16.38
N THR A 5 -11.45 -13.78 -17.15
CA THR A 5 -12.10 -15.08 -16.97
C THR A 5 -11.57 -15.84 -15.75
N GLU A 6 -10.29 -15.67 -15.39
CA GLU A 6 -9.69 -16.30 -14.21
C GLU A 6 -10.12 -15.65 -12.88
N ILE A 7 -10.51 -14.37 -12.92
CA ILE A 7 -11.07 -13.66 -11.75
C ILE A 7 -12.51 -14.12 -11.49
N GLU A 8 -13.26 -14.47 -12.54
CA GLU A 8 -14.67 -14.87 -12.47
C GLU A 8 -14.89 -16.27 -11.88
N THR A 9 -13.88 -17.14 -11.93
CA THR A 9 -13.94 -18.51 -11.39
C THR A 9 -13.43 -18.65 -9.94
N LEU A 10 -12.88 -17.59 -9.35
CA LEU A 10 -12.45 -17.58 -7.95
C LEU A 10 -13.62 -17.39 -6.98
N PRO A 11 -13.61 -18.05 -5.79
CA PRO A 11 -14.66 -17.86 -4.78
C PRO A 11 -14.76 -16.37 -4.41
N ALA A 12 -15.99 -15.88 -4.20
CA ALA A 12 -16.28 -14.44 -4.09
C ALA A 12 -15.39 -13.69 -3.07
N GLY A 13 -15.01 -14.34 -1.97
CA GLY A 13 -14.11 -13.77 -0.96
C GLY A 13 -12.67 -13.53 -1.44
N ASP A 14 -12.13 -14.34 -2.36
CA ASP A 14 -10.77 -14.16 -2.88
C ASP A 14 -10.71 -13.06 -3.95
N ARG A 15 -11.81 -12.82 -4.68
CA ARG A 15 -11.93 -11.67 -5.60
C ARG A 15 -11.84 -10.34 -4.87
N VAL A 16 -12.58 -10.19 -3.78
CA VAL A 16 -12.64 -8.93 -3.00
C VAL A 16 -11.27 -8.61 -2.41
N LEU A 17 -10.58 -9.60 -1.83
CA LEU A 17 -9.24 -9.43 -1.28
C LEU A 17 -8.21 -9.03 -2.35
N ARG A 18 -8.21 -9.71 -3.50
CA ARG A 18 -7.27 -9.43 -4.60
C ARG A 18 -7.49 -8.06 -5.21
N ARG A 19 -8.76 -7.62 -5.36
CA ARG A 19 -9.11 -6.27 -5.81
C ARG A 19 -8.72 -5.20 -4.79
N GLY A 20 -9.01 -5.43 -3.51
CA GLY A 20 -8.64 -4.54 -2.40
C GLY A 20 -7.12 -4.35 -2.30
N LYS A 21 -6.34 -5.43 -2.44
CA LYS A 21 -4.88 -5.40 -2.49
C LYS A 21 -4.34 -4.56 -3.66
N GLY A 22 -4.95 -4.67 -4.84
CA GLY A 22 -4.58 -3.87 -6.00
C GLY A 22 -4.76 -2.37 -5.77
N VAL A 23 -5.92 -1.98 -5.24
CA VAL A 23 -6.20 -0.58 -4.87
C VAL A 23 -5.23 -0.09 -3.78
N LEU A 24 -5.00 -0.92 -2.76
CA LEU A 24 -4.09 -0.57 -1.66
C LEU A 24 -2.64 -0.42 -2.14
N LYS A 25 -2.18 -1.25 -3.09
CA LYS A 25 -0.89 -1.08 -3.74
C LYS A 25 -0.77 0.26 -4.45
N VAL A 26 -1.76 0.63 -5.26
CA VAL A 26 -1.77 1.92 -5.96
C VAL A 26 -1.75 3.08 -4.96
N LEU A 27 -2.56 2.99 -3.91
CA LEU A 27 -2.60 3.99 -2.83
C LEU A 27 -1.24 4.14 -2.14
N VAL A 28 -0.62 3.03 -1.73
CA VAL A 28 0.72 3.02 -1.10
C VAL A 28 1.76 3.65 -2.03
N THR A 29 1.75 3.32 -3.32
CA THR A 29 2.69 3.90 -4.29
C THR A 29 2.50 5.41 -4.41
N LEU A 30 1.25 5.89 -4.53
CA LEU A 30 0.96 7.31 -4.61
C LEU A 30 1.37 8.06 -3.34
N LEU A 31 1.08 7.48 -2.17
CA LEU A 31 1.50 8.03 -0.88
C LEU A 31 3.03 8.09 -0.75
N ALA A 32 3.75 7.09 -1.26
CA ALA A 32 5.20 7.08 -1.24
C ALA A 32 5.79 8.21 -2.10
N VAL A 33 5.23 8.42 -3.30
CA VAL A 33 5.62 9.54 -4.17
C VAL A 33 5.33 10.88 -3.51
N PHE A 34 4.15 11.03 -2.90
CA PHE A 34 3.78 12.25 -2.19
C PHE A 34 4.68 12.52 -0.98
N ALA A 35 4.95 11.51 -0.15
CA ALA A 35 5.86 11.62 1.00
C ALA A 35 7.26 12.02 0.54
N PHE A 36 7.78 11.40 -0.51
CA PHE A 36 9.08 11.75 -1.08
C PHE A 36 9.12 13.21 -1.56
N ALA A 37 8.08 13.67 -2.27
CA ALA A 37 7.96 15.06 -2.68
C ALA A 37 7.89 16.04 -1.48
N ALA A 38 7.18 15.67 -0.41
CA ALA A 38 7.09 16.47 0.81
C ALA A 38 8.45 16.61 1.51
N TRP A 39 9.24 15.53 1.56
CA TRP A 39 10.61 15.58 2.09
C TRP A 39 11.54 16.46 1.25
N ILE A 40 11.44 16.41 -0.09
CA ILE A 40 12.18 17.32 -0.97
C ILE A 40 11.76 18.77 -0.70
N ALA A 41 10.45 19.04 -0.65
CA ALA A 41 9.94 20.38 -0.40
C ALA A 41 10.43 20.94 0.95
N LEU A 42 10.45 20.12 2.00
CA LEU A 42 11.03 20.49 3.29
C LEU A 42 12.52 20.80 3.17
N GLY A 43 13.30 19.96 2.49
CA GLY A 43 14.73 20.18 2.27
C GLY A 43 15.00 21.51 1.54
N VAL A 44 14.24 21.79 0.49
CA VAL A 44 14.30 23.07 -0.25
C VAL A 44 13.90 24.24 0.65
N ALA A 45 12.84 24.11 1.44
CA ALA A 45 12.38 25.16 2.34
C ALA A 45 13.45 25.51 3.41
N LEU A 46 14.15 24.50 3.92
CA LEU A 46 15.26 24.68 4.87
C LEU A 46 16.47 25.32 4.21
N TYR A 47 16.86 24.86 3.01
CA TYR A 47 18.01 25.37 2.28
C TYR A 47 17.82 26.82 1.81
N ALA A 48 16.63 27.16 1.29
CA ALA A 48 16.31 28.49 0.79
C ALA A 48 16.09 29.53 1.90
N GLY A 49 16.24 29.16 3.17
CA GLY A 49 16.04 30.08 4.29
C GLY A 49 14.60 30.58 4.41
N SER A 50 13.62 29.82 3.92
CA SER A 50 12.19 30.23 3.90
C SER A 50 11.63 30.60 5.27
N GLY A 51 10.51 31.32 5.32
CA GLY A 51 9.87 31.72 6.59
C GLY A 51 9.50 30.52 7.48
N ARG A 52 9.45 30.74 8.80
CA ARG A 52 9.13 29.71 9.81
C ARG A 52 7.83 28.96 9.49
N GLU A 53 6.79 29.69 9.06
CA GLU A 53 5.50 29.13 8.64
C GLU A 53 5.65 28.07 7.54
N LEU A 54 6.43 28.36 6.49
CA LEU A 54 6.61 27.45 5.35
C LEU A 54 7.41 26.19 5.75
N ARG A 55 8.40 26.33 6.62
CA ARG A 55 9.16 25.18 7.14
C ARG A 55 8.28 24.27 7.97
N LEU A 56 7.42 24.85 8.82
CA LEU A 56 6.50 24.10 9.67
C LEU A 56 5.45 23.35 8.85
N THR A 57 4.86 24.00 7.84
CA THR A 57 3.87 23.33 6.98
C THR A 57 4.49 22.20 6.16
N ALA A 58 5.70 22.40 5.61
CA ALA A 58 6.43 21.36 4.91
C ALA A 58 6.80 20.19 5.84
N ALA A 59 7.22 20.47 7.08
CA ALA A 59 7.54 19.45 8.06
C ALA A 59 6.30 18.64 8.49
N LEU A 60 5.17 19.32 8.72
CA LEU A 60 3.89 18.69 8.99
C LEU A 60 3.44 17.80 7.83
N ALA A 61 3.54 18.28 6.59
CA ALA A 61 3.20 17.51 5.41
C ALA A 61 4.08 16.24 5.28
N ALA A 62 5.38 16.36 5.51
CA ALA A 62 6.30 15.22 5.51
C ALA A 62 5.98 14.21 6.62
N ALA A 63 5.69 14.68 7.83
CA ALA A 63 5.35 13.82 8.97
C ALA A 63 4.03 13.07 8.73
N VAL A 64 2.96 13.78 8.38
CA VAL A 64 1.63 13.18 8.15
C VAL A 64 1.66 12.20 6.98
N SER A 65 2.31 12.56 5.87
CA SER A 65 2.41 11.66 4.71
C SER A 65 3.18 10.37 5.02
N THR A 66 4.24 10.46 5.83
CA THR A 66 5.03 9.29 6.25
C THR A 66 4.21 8.40 7.18
N GLU A 67 3.45 8.97 8.12
CA GLU A 67 2.56 8.23 9.02
C GLU A 67 1.50 7.44 8.23
N VAL A 68 0.79 8.12 7.32
CA VAL A 68 -0.25 7.49 6.49
C VAL A 68 0.36 6.40 5.59
N LEU A 69 1.55 6.63 5.04
CA LEU A 69 2.27 5.62 4.26
C LEU A 69 2.58 4.38 5.11
N PHE A 70 3.06 4.56 6.34
CA PHE A 70 3.40 3.47 7.25
C PHE A 70 2.18 2.58 7.54
N TRP A 71 1.04 3.18 7.91
CA TRP A 71 -0.21 2.44 8.14
C TRP A 71 -0.72 1.73 6.89
N SER A 72 -0.57 2.36 5.72
CA SER A 72 -1.00 1.78 4.44
C SER A 72 -0.15 0.57 4.03
N VAL A 73 1.17 0.63 4.26
CA VAL A 73 2.08 -0.51 4.06
C VAL A 73 1.75 -1.63 5.04
N ALA A 74 1.51 -1.33 6.32
CA ALA A 74 1.10 -2.32 7.32
C ALA A 74 -0.19 -3.04 6.90
N ALA A 75 -1.19 -2.30 6.43
CA ALA A 75 -2.42 -2.88 5.88
C ALA A 75 -2.14 -3.78 4.67
N LEU A 76 -1.25 -3.37 3.77
CA LEU A 76 -0.91 -4.14 2.57
C LEU A 76 -0.21 -5.46 2.91
N LEU A 77 0.70 -5.42 3.89
CA LEU A 77 1.36 -6.61 4.40
C LEU A 77 0.35 -7.53 5.10
N GLY A 78 -0.57 -6.99 5.90
CA GLY A 78 -1.65 -7.75 6.55
C GLY A 78 -2.48 -8.54 5.53
N VAL A 79 -2.94 -7.89 4.46
CA VAL A 79 -3.69 -8.57 3.37
C VAL A 79 -2.82 -9.64 2.68
N SER A 80 -1.54 -9.35 2.46
CA SER A 80 -0.61 -10.29 1.81
C SER A 80 -0.36 -11.54 2.64
N VAL A 81 -0.27 -11.42 3.97
CA VAL A 81 -0.11 -12.56 4.88
C VAL A 81 -1.37 -13.45 4.87
N LEU A 82 -2.57 -12.83 4.86
CA LEU A 82 -3.82 -13.58 4.76
C LEU A 82 -3.92 -14.38 3.46
N GLU A 83 -3.54 -13.78 2.33
CA GLU A 83 -3.46 -14.47 1.04
C GLU A 83 -2.46 -15.64 1.07
N ALA A 84 -1.27 -15.43 1.64
CA ALA A 84 -0.26 -16.47 1.77
C ALA A 84 -0.76 -17.65 2.62
N ARG A 85 -1.42 -17.37 3.75
CA ARG A 85 -2.02 -18.41 4.61
C ARG A 85 -3.07 -19.23 3.87
N LYS A 86 -3.96 -18.57 3.12
CA LYS A 86 -4.97 -19.25 2.29
C LYS A 86 -4.33 -20.11 1.20
N ALA A 87 -3.27 -19.62 0.55
CA ALA A 87 -2.56 -20.36 -0.49
C ALA A 87 -1.87 -21.61 0.07
N ILE A 88 -1.24 -21.51 1.25
CA ILE A 88 -0.65 -22.65 1.96
C ILE A 88 -1.73 -23.66 2.32
N TRP A 89 -2.84 -23.21 2.90
CA TRP A 89 -3.93 -24.10 3.31
C TRP A 89 -4.51 -24.88 2.12
N ARG A 90 -4.76 -24.20 0.98
CA ARG A 90 -5.19 -24.87 -0.26
C ARG A 90 -4.19 -25.91 -0.77
N ARG A 91 -2.89 -25.66 -0.61
CA ARG A 91 -1.84 -26.60 -1.02
C ARG A 91 -1.81 -27.84 -0.12
N ILE A 92 -2.02 -27.66 1.19
CA ILE A 92 -2.09 -28.76 2.16
C ILE A 92 -3.35 -29.59 1.95
N THR A 93 -4.53 -28.96 1.85
CA THR A 93 -5.78 -29.70 1.66
C THR A 93 -5.89 -30.34 0.27
N GLY A 94 -5.33 -29.70 -0.78
CA GLY A 94 -5.23 -30.30 -2.11
C GLY A 94 -4.23 -31.46 -2.19
N PHE A 95 -3.23 -31.49 -1.30
CA PHE A 95 -2.32 -32.63 -1.14
C PHE A 95 -3.00 -33.78 -0.40
N LEU A 96 -3.83 -33.50 0.60
CA LEU A 96 -4.56 -34.51 1.38
C LEU A 96 -5.73 -35.18 0.61
N ALA A 97 -6.18 -34.58 -0.50
CA ALA A 97 -7.28 -35.08 -1.32
C ALA A 97 -6.82 -35.95 -2.52
N ARG A 98 -5.51 -36.21 -2.64
CA ARG A 98 -4.93 -37.27 -3.49
C ARG A 98 -4.56 -38.46 -2.63
#